data_AF-A0A1J5HZR4-F1
#
_entry.id   AF-A0A1J5HZR4-F1
#
_cell.length_a   1.000
_cell.length_b   1.000
_cell.length_c   1.000
_cell.angle_alpha   90.00
_cell.angle_beta   90.00
_cell.angle_gamma   90.00
#
_symmetry.space_group_name_H-M   'P 1'
#
loop_
_entity.id
_entity.type
_entity.pdbx_description
1 polymer ?
#
loop_
_entity_poly.entity_id
_entity_poly.type
_entity_poly.pdbx_seq_one_letter_code
_entity_poly.pdbx_strand_id
1 'polypeptide(L)'
;MNIHLVEPLNHFVKLKENVWESGMWGLDDSQAKKLVGGKIYFHKKRQEPSFYGGTILGYRVQQDGESQGKIVFQLQHSQSCRNVSTDKSGWSKDMKIIERDRQ
;
A
#
# COMPACT_ATOMS: atom_id res chain seq x y z
N MET A 1 -9.99 -1.08 -6.14
CA MET A 1 -9.76 -0.09 -5.07
C MET A 1 -8.36 0.47 -5.18
N ASN A 2 -8.07 1.59 -4.55
CA ASN A 2 -6.71 2.09 -4.34
C ASN A 2 -6.44 2.24 -2.84
N ILE A 3 -5.19 2.29 -2.42
CA ILE A 3 -4.82 2.54 -1.02
C ILE A 3 -3.64 3.51 -0.94
N HIS A 4 -3.74 4.45 0.00
CA HIS A 4 -2.68 5.36 0.40
C HIS A 4 -2.18 4.95 1.77
N LEU A 5 -0.85 4.86 1.91
CA LEU A 5 -0.18 4.37 3.11
C LEU A 5 0.90 5.38 3.51
N VAL A 6 1.05 5.63 4.80
CA VAL A 6 2.16 6.43 5.33
C VAL A 6 3.28 5.49 5.77
N GLU A 7 4.36 5.46 4.99
CA GLU A 7 5.54 4.62 5.24
C GLU A 7 6.78 5.54 5.33
N PRO A 8 7.08 6.08 6.53
CA PRO A 8 8.21 6.98 6.72
C PRO A 8 9.55 6.24 6.81
N LEU A 9 9.55 4.94 7.10
CA LEU A 9 10.77 4.15 7.34
C LEU A 9 11.35 3.53 6.06
N ASN A 10 10.65 3.66 4.92
CA ASN A 10 11.04 3.08 3.64
C ASN A 10 11.28 1.57 3.72
N HIS A 11 10.45 0.85 4.47
CA HIS A 11 10.47 -0.61 4.50
C HIS A 11 9.96 -1.20 3.19
N PHE A 12 10.79 -1.15 2.15
CA PHE A 12 10.55 -1.78 0.87
C PHE A 12 11.60 -2.84 0.59
N VAL A 13 11.17 -4.05 0.31
CA VAL A 13 12.06 -5.15 -0.06
C VAL A 13 11.93 -5.40 -1.55
N LYS A 14 13.05 -5.29 -2.28
CA LYS A 14 13.07 -5.61 -3.71
C LYS A 14 13.02 -7.13 -3.88
N LEU A 15 11.96 -7.65 -4.48
CA LEU A 15 11.88 -9.07 -4.81
C LEU A 15 12.47 -9.36 -6.19
N LYS A 16 12.08 -8.58 -7.20
CA LYS A 16 12.48 -8.77 -8.60
C LYS A 16 12.66 -7.43 -9.29
N GLU A 17 13.02 -7.47 -10.57
CA GLU A 17 13.06 -6.28 -11.41
C GLU A 17 11.66 -5.63 -11.48
N ASN A 18 11.54 -4.40 -10.99
CA ASN A 18 10.29 -3.64 -10.85
C ASN A 18 9.23 -4.20 -9.89
N VAL A 19 9.50 -5.29 -9.15
CA VAL A 19 8.56 -5.84 -8.14
C VAL A 19 9.13 -5.70 -6.74
N TRP A 20 8.32 -5.12 -5.86
CA TRP A 20 8.67 -4.73 -4.51
C TRP A 20 7.63 -5.21 -3.53
N GLU A 21 8.08 -5.56 -2.33
CA GLU A 21 7.23 -5.77 -1.17
C GLU A 21 7.20 -4.51 -0.32
N SER A 22 6.02 -4.20 0.20
CA SER A 22 5.83 -3.16 1.21
C SER A 22 6.24 -3.64 2.61
N GLY A 23 6.14 -2.74 3.59
CA GLY A 23 6.12 -3.12 5.00
C GLY A 23 4.92 -4.01 5.36
N MET A 24 4.79 -4.26 6.67
CA MET A 24 3.74 -5.07 7.27
C MET A 24 2.59 -4.19 7.76
N TRP A 25 1.40 -4.39 7.21
CA TRP A 25 0.22 -3.57 7.47
C TRP A 25 -0.85 -4.33 8.25
N GLY A 26 -1.44 -3.69 9.26
CA GLY A 26 -2.56 -4.26 10.01
C GLY A 26 -3.87 -4.14 9.23
N LEU A 27 -3.99 -4.89 8.13
CA LEU A 27 -5.17 -4.97 7.27
C LEU A 27 -5.77 -6.37 7.35
N ASP A 28 -7.08 -6.48 7.21
CA ASP A 28 -7.73 -7.77 7.06
C ASP A 28 -7.43 -8.39 5.69
N ASP A 29 -7.29 -9.72 5.64
CA ASP A 29 -7.12 -10.49 4.40
C ASP A 29 -8.20 -10.13 3.36
N SER A 30 -9.45 -10.03 3.81
CA SER A 30 -10.57 -9.68 2.94
C SER A 30 -10.44 -8.30 2.28
N GLN A 31 -9.86 -7.31 2.98
CA GLN A 31 -9.58 -5.98 2.44
C GLN A 31 -8.38 -6.01 1.51
N ALA A 32 -7.30 -6.69 1.91
CA ALA A 32 -6.10 -6.88 1.09
C ALA A 32 -6.43 -7.52 -0.25
N LYS A 33 -7.30 -8.53 -0.27
CA LYS A 33 -7.78 -9.19 -1.48
C LYS A 33 -8.48 -8.25 -2.45
N LYS A 34 -9.30 -7.31 -1.95
CA LYS A 34 -9.98 -6.32 -2.80
C LYS A 34 -9.04 -5.24 -3.35
N LEU A 35 -7.88 -5.06 -2.73
CA LEU A 35 -6.84 -4.14 -3.18
C LEU A 35 -5.96 -4.73 -4.27
N VAL A 36 -5.91 -6.06 -4.42
CA VAL A 36 -5.19 -6.72 -5.52
C VAL A 36 -5.74 -6.25 -6.87
N GLY A 37 -4.84 -5.90 -7.79
CA GLY A 37 -5.18 -5.25 -9.07
C GLY A 37 -5.43 -3.74 -8.96
N GLY A 38 -5.43 -3.20 -7.74
CA GLY A 38 -5.51 -1.78 -7.43
C GLY A 38 -4.17 -1.05 -7.48
N LYS A 39 -4.20 0.24 -7.14
CA LYS A 39 -2.98 1.05 -6.97
C LYS A 39 -2.68 1.31 -5.49
N ILE A 40 -1.39 1.27 -5.16
CA ILE A 40 -0.86 1.55 -3.83
C ILE A 40 0.05 2.77 -3.89
N TYR A 41 -0.12 3.68 -2.95
CA TYR A 41 0.64 4.93 -2.87
C TYR A 41 1.26 5.05 -1.49
N PHE A 42 2.57 5.24 -1.43
CA PHE A 42 3.32 5.43 -0.20
C PHE A 42 3.72 6.89 -0.05
N HIS A 43 3.37 7.43 1.11
CA HIS A 43 3.59 8.80 1.49
C HIS A 43 4.53 8.83 2.70
N LYS A 44 5.38 9.85 2.79
CA LYS A 44 6.16 10.08 4.02
C LYS A 44 5.27 10.64 5.14
N LYS A 45 4.24 11.42 4.78
CA LYS A 45 3.22 11.96 5.69
C LYS A 45 1.87 12.01 4.98
N ARG A 46 0.77 12.00 5.74
CA ARG A 46 -0.63 11.98 5.22
C ARG A 46 -0.95 13.07 4.19
N GLN A 47 -0.27 14.22 4.25
CA GLN A 47 -0.48 15.37 3.37
C GLN A 47 0.64 15.57 2.34
N GLU A 48 1.69 14.76 2.40
CA GLU A 48 2.78 14.86 1.43
C GLU A 48 2.45 14.04 0.17
N PRO A 49 2.93 14.44 -1.01
CA PRO A 49 2.76 13.65 -2.22
C PRO A 49 3.42 12.28 -2.07
N SER A 50 2.86 11.28 -2.77
CA SER A 50 3.43 9.94 -2.76
C SER A 50 4.86 9.98 -3.30
N PHE A 51 5.80 9.41 -2.57
CA PHE A 51 7.18 9.30 -3.04
C PHE A 51 7.41 7.99 -3.79
N TYR A 52 6.57 6.99 -3.48
CA TYR A 52 6.65 5.66 -4.04
C TYR A 52 5.25 5.06 -4.21
N GLY A 53 5.12 4.08 -5.09
CA GLY A 53 3.83 3.46 -5.35
C GLY A 53 3.85 2.58 -6.58
N GLY A 54 2.73 1.92 -6.82
CA GLY A 54 2.64 0.93 -7.88
C GLY A 54 1.28 0.27 -7.99
N THR A 55 1.24 -0.77 -8.81
CA THR A 55 0.07 -1.64 -8.93
C THR A 55 0.24 -2.82 -7.99
N ILE A 56 -0.75 -3.12 -7.17
CA ILE A 56 -0.73 -4.29 -6.28
C ILE A 56 -0.89 -5.54 -7.13
N LEU A 57 0.14 -6.36 -7.17
CA LEU A 57 0.14 -7.66 -7.84
C LEU A 57 -0.47 -8.74 -6.94
N GLY A 58 -0.27 -8.62 -5.63
CA GLY A 58 -0.73 -9.59 -4.65
C GLY A 58 -0.39 -9.15 -3.24
N TYR A 59 -0.61 -10.04 -2.29
CA TYR A 59 -0.23 -9.84 -0.90
C TYR A 59 0.09 -11.19 -0.25
N ARG A 60 0.84 -11.15 0.85
CA ARG A 60 1.06 -12.28 1.74
C ARG A 60 0.70 -11.89 3.16
N VAL A 61 0.19 -12.86 3.91
CA VAL A 61 -0.06 -12.69 5.35
C VAL A 61 1.18 -13.20 6.08
N GLN A 62 1.74 -12.39 6.96
CA GLN A 62 2.83 -12.81 7.83
C GLN A 62 2.27 -13.83 8.84
N GLN A 63 2.77 -15.05 8.81
CA GLN A 63 2.30 -16.14 9.70
C GLN A 63 3.14 -16.28 10.97
N ASP A 64 4.33 -15.67 10.99
CA ASP A 64 5.32 -15.87 12.06
C ASP A 64 5.75 -14.58 12.75
N GLY A 65 5.99 -14.67 14.06
CA GLY A 65 6.55 -13.62 14.93
C GLY A 65 5.51 -12.66 15.51
N GLU A 66 5.97 -11.59 16.16
CA GLU A 66 5.11 -10.55 16.78
C GLU A 66 4.24 -9.79 15.75
N SER A 67 4.50 -9.97 14.46
CA SER A 67 3.74 -9.39 13.36
C SER A 67 2.83 -10.40 12.65
N GLN A 68 2.55 -11.54 13.29
CA GLN A 68 1.59 -12.52 12.79
C GLN A 68 0.23 -11.87 12.51
N GLY A 69 -0.34 -12.15 11.34
CA GLY A 69 -1.60 -11.59 10.85
C GLY A 69 -1.47 -10.27 10.08
N LYS A 70 -0.27 -9.67 9.99
CA LYS A 70 -0.06 -8.47 9.17
C LYS A 70 0.07 -8.82 7.69
N ILE A 71 -0.36 -7.90 6.83
CA ILE A 71 -0.35 -8.03 5.37
C ILE A 71 0.89 -7.35 4.81
N VAL A 72 1.61 -8.05 3.95
CA VAL A 72 2.69 -7.52 3.13
C VAL A 72 2.22 -7.48 1.69
N PHE A 73 2.13 -6.28 1.09
CA PHE A 73 1.72 -6.14 -0.30
C PHE A 73 2.89 -6.35 -1.23
N GLN A 74 2.67 -7.16 -2.26
CA GLN A 74 3.54 -7.23 -3.42
C GLN A 74 3.01 -6.27 -4.48
N LEU A 75 3.82 -5.29 -4.86
CA LEU A 75 3.48 -4.31 -5.86
C LEU A 75 4.52 -4.23 -6.97
N GLN A 76 4.06 -3.92 -8.17
CA GLN A 76 4.93 -3.51 -9.26
C GLN A 76 5.09 -2.01 -9.22
N HIS A 77 6.31 -1.53 -8.99
CA HIS A 77 6.59 -0.11 -8.96
C HIS A 77 6.18 0.55 -10.28
N SER A 78 5.46 1.68 -10.18
CA SER A 78 5.01 2.45 -11.33
C SER A 78 5.26 3.94 -11.10
N GLN A 79 5.97 4.57 -12.03
CA GLN A 79 6.22 6.01 -11.97
C GLN A 79 4.92 6.84 -11.97
N SER A 80 3.85 6.30 -12.56
CA SER A 80 2.52 6.92 -12.55
C SER A 80 1.91 7.07 -11.16
N CYS A 81 2.48 6.39 -10.15
CA CYS A 81 2.02 6.42 -8.77
C CYS A 81 2.90 7.29 -7.87
N ARG A 82 3.87 8.01 -8.45
CA ARG A 82 4.69 9.01 -7.76
C ARG A 82 4.08 10.39 -7.92
N ASN A 83 4.27 11.23 -6.90
CA ASN A 83 3.76 12.58 -6.80
C ASN A 83 2.22 12.70 -6.76
N VAL A 84 1.54 11.65 -6.28
CA VAL A 84 0.08 11.63 -6.11
C VAL A 84 -0.26 12.11 -4.71
N SER A 85 -1.02 13.19 -4.59
CA SER A 85 -1.57 13.67 -3.32
C SER A 85 -2.96 13.09 -3.08
N THR A 86 -3.39 13.09 -1.81
CA THR A 86 -4.75 12.70 -1.42
C THR A 86 -5.25 13.63 -0.33
N ASP A 87 -6.57 13.75 -0.21
CA ASP A 87 -7.18 14.59 0.82
C ASP A 87 -6.89 14.08 2.24
N LYS A 88 -6.97 15.02 3.19
CA LYS A 88 -6.80 14.76 4.63
C LYS A 88 -7.93 13.93 5.26
N SER A 89 -9.05 13.73 4.57
CA SER A 89 -10.19 12.93 5.03
C SER A 89 -10.02 11.44 4.70
N GLY A 90 -10.67 10.56 5.46
CA GLY A 90 -10.71 9.11 5.19
C GLY A 90 -9.46 8.31 5.61
N TRP A 91 -8.53 8.93 6.33
CA TRP A 91 -7.39 8.22 6.91
C TRP A 91 -7.79 7.50 8.20
N SER A 92 -7.52 6.19 8.24
CA SER A 92 -7.58 5.37 9.45
C SER A 92 -6.16 5.01 9.86
N LYS A 93 -5.70 5.57 11.00
CA LYS A 93 -4.29 5.52 11.42
C LYS A 93 -3.39 6.02 10.27
N ASP A 94 -2.57 5.15 9.70
CA ASP A 94 -1.59 5.49 8.67
C ASP A 94 -1.98 4.95 7.29
N MET A 95 -3.27 4.63 7.10
CA MET A 95 -3.78 4.01 5.89
C MET A 95 -5.09 4.68 5.45
N LYS A 96 -5.30 4.81 4.15
CA LYS A 96 -6.54 5.32 3.54
C LYS A 96 -6.90 4.47 2.33
N ILE A 97 -8.00 3.76 2.42
CA ILE A 97 -8.54 2.96 1.32
C ILE A 97 -9.49 3.86 0.53
N ILE A 98 -9.30 3.90 -0.78
CA ILE A 98 -10.20 4.59 -1.72
C ILE A 98 -10.89 3.53 -2.56
N GLU A 99 -12.18 3.36 -2.30
CA GLU A 99 -13.05 2.62 -3.19
C GLU A 99 -13.17 3.44 -4.48
N ARG A 100 -12.87 2.83 -5.64
CA ARG A 100 -13.25 3.46 -6.89
C ARG A 100 -14.74 3.21 -7.02
N ASP A 101 -15.54 4.23 -6.71
CA ASP A 101 -16.94 4.22 -7.08
C ASP A 101 -17.01 3.97 -8.60
N ARG A 102 -17.74 2.93 -9.00
CA ARG A 102 -18.08 2.72 -10.40
C ARG A 102 -19.03 3.86 -10.76
N GLN A 103 -18.57 4.81 -11.57
CA GLN A 103 -19.50 5.60 -12.39
C GLN A 103 -20.26 4.67 -13.33
#